data_AF-A0A6B3FYJ1-F1
#
_entry.id   AF-A0A6B3FYJ1-F1
#
_cell.length_a   1.000
_cell.length_b   1.000
_cell.length_c   1.000
_cell.angle_alpha   90.00
_cell.angle_beta   90.00
_cell.angle_gamma   90.00
#
_symmetry.space_group_name_H-M   'P 1'
#
loop_
_entity.id
_entity.type
_entity.pdbx_description
1 polymer ?
#
loop_
_entity_poly.entity_id
_entity_poly.type
_entity_poly.pdbx_seq_one_letter_code
_entity_poly.pdbx_strand_id
1 'polypeptide(L)'
;RVADFALRGGKRMRPLLLWWAMRACCGAESEAALRLGVALELIQTCALIQDDVMDRSHTRRGRPAVHIALAEQRGLAADSGAGAAFGASAAVLAGDLALVWADDMVEETFLPPRRRRQVRALWRAMRGEMIAGQYLDLRGQIGGGASAARALRTAYLKSALYSVERPVALGAALAGADEWTTDALRSASRYAGMAFQLRDDLLGVFGDPAV
;
A
#
# COMPACT_ATOMS: atom_id res chain seq x y z
N ARG A 1 12.26 1.96 -13.83
CA ARG A 1 10.96 2.63 -13.63
C ARG A 1 10.38 2.41 -12.24
N VAL A 2 10.43 1.19 -11.67
CA VAL A 2 10.03 0.93 -10.27
C VAL A 2 10.73 1.85 -9.27
N ALA A 3 12.07 1.89 -9.28
CA ALA A 3 12.83 2.78 -8.39
C ALA A 3 12.46 4.27 -8.59
N ASP A 4 12.32 4.71 -9.84
CA ASP A 4 11.92 6.09 -10.16
C ASP A 4 10.53 6.44 -9.59
N PHE A 5 9.56 5.54 -9.73
CA PHE A 5 8.22 5.70 -9.15
C PHE A 5 8.27 5.70 -7.62
N ALA A 6 8.99 4.75 -7.03
CA ALA A 6 9.11 4.59 -5.59
C ALA A 6 9.78 5.81 -4.94
N LEU A 7 10.82 6.38 -5.56
CA LEU A 7 11.52 7.55 -5.04
C LEU A 7 10.73 8.86 -5.18
N ARG A 8 9.70 8.90 -6.02
CA ARG A 8 8.98 10.15 -6.35
C ARG A 8 7.69 10.33 -5.57
N GLY A 9 7.68 11.37 -4.74
CA GLY A 9 6.47 11.93 -4.11
C GLY A 9 5.79 11.00 -3.10
N GLY A 10 4.51 11.28 -2.82
CA GLY A 10 3.73 10.57 -1.80
C GLY A 10 4.04 11.03 -0.38
N LYS A 11 3.05 10.94 0.51
CA LYS A 11 3.14 11.40 1.91
C LYS A 11 3.95 10.46 2.82
N ARG A 12 4.36 9.29 2.31
CA ARG A 12 5.08 8.24 3.05
C ARG A 12 4.40 7.85 4.37
N MET A 13 3.07 7.84 4.37
CA MET A 13 2.27 7.62 5.58
C MET A 13 2.54 6.26 6.23
N ARG A 14 2.70 5.20 5.44
CA ARG A 14 2.91 3.84 5.97
C ARG A 14 4.24 3.74 6.75
N PRO A 15 5.39 4.14 6.19
CA PRO A 15 6.64 4.24 6.96
C PRO A 15 6.52 5.14 8.20
N LEU A 16 5.86 6.29 8.08
CA LEU A 16 5.68 7.22 9.20
C LEU A 16 4.87 6.59 10.34
N LEU A 17 3.80 5.88 10.02
CA LEU A 17 2.98 5.16 11.00
C LEU A 17 3.77 4.04 11.70
N LEU A 18 4.56 3.28 10.95
CA LEU A 18 5.47 2.29 11.53
C LEU A 18 6.48 2.95 12.48
N TRP A 19 7.13 4.02 12.03
CA TRP A 19 8.14 4.74 12.80
C TRP A 19 7.56 5.29 14.10
N TRP A 20 6.44 6.00 14.03
CA TRP A 20 5.83 6.62 15.20
C TRP A 20 5.23 5.59 16.16
N ALA A 21 4.69 4.48 15.67
CA ALA A 21 4.25 3.37 16.53
C ALA A 21 5.43 2.74 17.29
N MET A 22 6.56 2.52 16.61
CA MET A 22 7.78 2.04 17.28
C MET A 22 8.23 3.01 18.37
N ARG A 23 8.28 4.31 18.05
CA ARG A 23 8.65 5.37 19.01
C ARG A 23 7.70 5.44 20.20
N ALA A 24 6.38 5.31 19.97
CA ALA A 24 5.36 5.31 21.03
C ALA A 24 5.50 4.12 21.97
N CYS A 25 6.01 2.99 21.48
CA CYS A 25 6.32 1.80 22.28
C CYS A 25 7.74 1.82 22.88
N CYS A 26 8.37 2.99 23.00
CA CYS A 26 9.73 3.16 23.52
C CYS A 26 10.82 2.40 22.74
N GLY A 27 10.57 2.07 21.47
CA GLY A 27 11.56 1.47 20.59
C GLY A 27 12.65 2.47 20.19
N ALA A 28 13.91 2.02 20.25
CA ALA A 28 15.03 2.80 19.75
C ALA A 28 15.00 2.91 18.22
N GLU A 29 15.56 4.00 17.70
CA GLU A 29 15.79 4.14 16.27
C GLU A 29 16.65 2.99 15.77
N SER A 30 16.25 2.39 14.65
CA SER A 30 16.92 1.21 14.12
C SER A 30 16.88 1.19 12.60
N GLU A 31 17.95 0.70 12.01
CA GLU A 31 18.01 0.41 10.58
C GLU A 31 16.89 -0.54 10.15
N ALA A 32 16.50 -1.47 11.01
CA ALA A 32 15.37 -2.36 10.77
C ALA A 32 14.05 -1.60 10.53
N ALA A 33 13.78 -0.53 11.26
CA ALA A 33 12.60 0.30 11.04
C ALA A 33 12.64 1.00 9.67
N LEU A 34 13.81 1.50 9.27
CA LEU A 34 14.00 2.11 7.96
C LEU A 34 13.82 1.09 6.82
N ARG A 35 14.41 -0.10 6.94
CA ARG A 35 14.26 -1.19 5.97
C ARG A 35 12.80 -1.66 5.83
N LEU A 36 12.09 -1.86 6.95
CA LEU A 36 10.66 -2.18 6.89
C LEU A 36 9.82 -1.00 6.32
N GLY A 37 10.23 0.24 6.57
CA GLY A 37 9.66 1.42 5.90
C GLY A 37 9.83 1.37 4.39
N VAL A 38 11.03 1.03 3.90
CA VAL A 38 11.28 0.84 2.46
C VAL A 38 10.40 -0.28 1.90
N ALA A 39 10.28 -1.41 2.60
CA ALA A 39 9.39 -2.49 2.20
C ALA A 39 7.93 -2.02 2.06
N LEU A 40 7.44 -1.22 3.02
CA LEU A 40 6.09 -0.63 2.99
C LEU A 40 5.87 0.30 1.78
N GLU A 41 6.88 1.04 1.35
CA GLU A 41 6.78 1.88 0.15
C GLU A 41 6.89 1.07 -1.16
N LEU A 42 7.63 -0.03 -1.15
CA LEU A 42 7.72 -0.94 -2.30
C LEU A 42 6.42 -1.70 -2.52
N ILE A 43 5.77 -2.20 -1.46
CA ILE A 43 4.45 -2.82 -1.59
C ILE A 43 3.39 -1.77 -2.00
N GLN A 44 3.49 -0.52 -1.53
CA GLN A 44 2.64 0.56 -2.02
C GLN A 44 2.91 0.89 -3.49
N THR A 45 4.16 0.79 -3.92
CA THR A 45 4.53 0.96 -5.33
C THR A 45 3.90 -0.12 -6.19
N CYS A 46 3.96 -1.39 -5.77
CA CYS A 46 3.24 -2.48 -6.41
C CYS A 46 1.75 -2.18 -6.55
N ALA A 47 1.10 -1.86 -5.41
CA ALA A 47 -0.33 -1.59 -5.37
C ALA A 47 -0.73 -0.48 -6.35
N LEU A 48 -0.06 0.68 -6.30
CA LEU A 48 -0.41 1.81 -7.18
C LEU A 48 -0.19 1.52 -8.66
N ILE A 49 0.91 0.84 -9.02
CA ILE A 49 1.21 0.54 -10.42
C ILE A 49 0.14 -0.37 -11.01
N GLN A 50 -0.26 -1.41 -10.27
CA GLN A 50 -1.26 -2.36 -10.74
C GLN A 50 -2.68 -1.77 -10.69
N ASP A 51 -3.01 -1.00 -9.66
CA ASP A 51 -4.27 -0.26 -9.52
C ASP A 51 -4.47 0.72 -10.70
N ASP A 52 -3.43 1.49 -11.06
CA ASP A 52 -3.48 2.39 -12.22
C ASP A 52 -3.81 1.66 -13.53
N VAL A 53 -3.32 0.43 -13.72
CA VAL A 53 -3.63 -0.39 -14.90
C VAL A 53 -5.08 -0.87 -14.86
N MET A 54 -5.53 -1.37 -13.70
CA MET A 54 -6.89 -1.89 -13.51
C MET A 54 -7.93 -0.80 -13.74
N ASP A 55 -7.69 0.40 -13.20
CA ASP A 55 -8.59 1.55 -13.31
C ASP A 55 -8.39 2.37 -14.59
N ARG A 56 -7.42 1.99 -15.44
CA ARG A 56 -7.05 2.72 -16.67
C ARG A 56 -6.73 4.19 -16.40
N SER A 57 -6.04 4.45 -15.30
CA SER A 57 -5.68 5.80 -14.88
C SER A 57 -4.55 6.36 -15.75
N HIS A 58 -4.76 7.50 -16.41
CA HIS A 58 -3.71 8.12 -17.22
C HIS A 58 -2.59 8.74 -16.39
N THR A 59 -2.88 9.17 -15.16
CA THR A 59 -1.93 9.92 -14.33
C THR A 59 -1.90 9.45 -12.89
N ARG A 60 -0.72 9.54 -12.28
CA ARG A 60 -0.49 9.31 -10.85
C ARG A 60 0.48 10.36 -10.32
N ARG A 61 0.10 11.04 -9.23
CA ARG A 61 0.92 12.10 -8.58
C ARG A 61 1.36 13.19 -9.57
N GLY A 62 0.45 13.63 -10.44
CA GLY A 62 0.69 14.69 -11.44
C GLY A 62 1.60 14.29 -12.61
N ARG A 63 1.86 13.00 -12.81
CA ARG A 63 2.69 12.47 -13.91
C ARG A 63 1.97 11.33 -14.62
N PRO A 64 2.39 10.94 -15.83
CA PRO A 64 1.85 9.76 -16.49
C PRO A 64 1.95 8.52 -15.58
N ALA A 65 0.88 7.72 -15.53
CA ALA A 65 0.90 6.43 -14.85
C ALA A 65 1.97 5.51 -15.49
N VAL A 66 2.43 4.49 -14.75
CA VAL A 66 3.58 3.68 -15.19
C VAL A 66 3.32 2.98 -16.53
N HIS A 67 2.10 2.48 -16.77
CA HIS A 67 1.75 1.84 -18.04
C HIS A 67 1.77 2.81 -19.24
N ILE A 68 1.33 4.06 -19.03
CA ILE A 68 1.42 5.13 -20.03
C ILE A 68 2.89 5.45 -20.32
N ALA A 69 3.68 5.74 -19.28
CA ALA A 69 5.08 6.12 -19.42
C ALA A 69 5.94 5.03 -20.08
N LEU A 70 5.61 3.75 -19.87
CA LEU A 70 6.30 2.61 -20.50
C LEU A 70 5.96 2.48 -21.98
N ALA A 71 4.71 2.69 -22.37
CA ALA A 71 4.30 2.71 -23.78
C ALA A 71 4.98 3.86 -24.54
N GLU A 72 4.92 5.07 -23.99
CA GLU A 72 5.53 6.26 -24.57
C GLU A 72 7.04 6.12 -24.71
N GLN A 73 7.72 5.51 -23.73
CA GLN A 73 9.15 5.24 -23.80
C GLN A 73 9.52 4.34 -24.99
N ARG A 74 8.61 3.48 -25.45
CA ARG A 74 8.83 2.63 -26.62
C ARG A 74 8.49 3.32 -27.95
N GLY A 75 8.02 4.57 -27.91
CA GLY A 75 7.53 5.31 -29.07
C GLY A 75 6.11 4.91 -29.47
N LEU A 76 5.36 4.23 -28.58
CA LEU A 76 3.98 3.84 -28.82
C LEU A 76 3.06 4.88 -28.21
N ALA A 77 2.04 5.30 -28.96
CA ALA A 77 0.95 6.07 -28.38
C ALA A 77 0.24 5.20 -27.33
N ALA A 78 0.12 5.70 -26.10
CA ALA A 78 -0.39 4.91 -24.98
C ALA A 78 -1.82 4.39 -25.21
N ASP A 79 -2.64 5.17 -25.93
CA ASP A 79 -4.03 4.84 -26.25
C ASP A 79 -4.17 3.96 -27.51
N SER A 80 -3.08 3.69 -28.22
CA SER A 80 -3.10 2.72 -29.33
C SER A 80 -3.25 1.30 -28.78
N GLY A 81 -3.85 0.39 -29.56
CA GLY A 81 -3.99 -1.01 -29.13
C GLY A 81 -2.66 -1.67 -28.76
N ALA A 82 -1.59 -1.37 -29.50
CA ALA A 82 -0.24 -1.88 -29.20
C ALA A 82 0.37 -1.21 -27.96
N GLY A 83 0.23 0.11 -27.81
CA GLY A 83 0.73 0.87 -26.66
C GLY A 83 0.04 0.46 -25.36
N ALA A 84 -1.28 0.38 -25.37
CA ALA A 84 -2.08 -0.04 -24.21
C ALA A 84 -1.72 -1.46 -23.77
N ALA A 85 -1.63 -2.41 -24.72
CA ALA A 85 -1.30 -3.81 -24.41
C ALA A 85 0.13 -3.96 -23.85
N PHE A 86 1.12 -3.32 -24.48
CA PHE A 86 2.50 -3.34 -24.02
C PHE A 86 2.65 -2.66 -22.66
N GLY A 87 2.12 -1.44 -22.52
CA GLY A 87 2.20 -0.63 -21.31
C GLY A 87 1.57 -1.34 -20.11
N ALA A 88 0.37 -1.91 -20.27
CA ALA A 88 -0.30 -2.66 -19.22
C ALA A 88 0.51 -3.90 -18.81
N SER A 89 0.98 -4.71 -19.77
CA SER A 89 1.77 -5.92 -19.49
C SER A 89 3.09 -5.59 -18.78
N ALA A 90 3.80 -4.56 -19.24
CA ALA A 90 5.05 -4.13 -18.64
C ALA A 90 4.85 -3.53 -17.24
N ALA A 91 3.73 -2.84 -17.00
CA ALA A 91 3.37 -2.31 -15.68
C ALA A 91 3.01 -3.43 -14.68
N VAL A 92 2.32 -4.50 -15.11
CA VAL A 92 2.07 -5.69 -14.26
C VAL A 92 3.41 -6.24 -13.74
N LEU A 93 4.37 -6.50 -14.64
CA LEU A 93 5.70 -7.01 -14.26
C LEU A 93 6.46 -6.02 -13.37
N ALA A 94 6.32 -4.72 -13.59
CA ALA A 94 6.94 -3.71 -12.73
C ALA A 94 6.33 -3.72 -11.32
N GLY A 95 5.01 -3.91 -11.20
CA GLY A 95 4.32 -4.09 -9.93
C GLY A 95 4.77 -5.36 -9.21
N ASP A 96 4.88 -6.48 -9.93
CA ASP A 96 5.36 -7.75 -9.37
C ASP A 96 6.79 -7.64 -8.85
N LEU A 97 7.68 -6.99 -9.61
CA LEU A 97 9.06 -6.74 -9.19
C LEU A 97 9.11 -5.89 -7.92
N ALA A 98 8.25 -4.88 -7.79
CA ALA A 98 8.17 -4.07 -6.58
C ALA A 98 7.72 -4.89 -5.36
N LEU A 99 6.79 -5.84 -5.54
CA LEU A 99 6.37 -6.75 -4.48
C LEU A 99 7.48 -7.71 -4.07
N VAL A 100 8.21 -8.27 -5.03
CA VAL A 100 9.39 -9.14 -4.78
C VAL A 100 10.43 -8.39 -3.95
N TRP A 101 10.82 -7.18 -4.37
CA TRP A 101 11.77 -6.37 -3.61
C TRP A 101 11.27 -5.96 -2.22
N ALA A 102 9.95 -5.78 -2.05
CA ALA A 102 9.37 -5.54 -0.73
C ALA A 102 9.58 -6.76 0.18
N ASP A 103 9.35 -7.96 -0.34
CA ASP A 103 9.56 -9.22 0.39
C ASP A 103 11.04 -9.46 0.72
N ASP A 104 11.94 -9.25 -0.24
CA ASP A 104 13.39 -9.36 -0.04
C ASP A 104 13.86 -8.42 1.07
N MET A 105 13.38 -7.16 1.06
CA MET A 105 13.72 -6.17 2.08
C MET A 105 13.31 -6.62 3.49
N VAL A 106 12.12 -7.21 3.65
CA VAL A 106 11.68 -7.75 4.95
C VAL A 106 12.52 -8.96 5.37
N GLU A 107 12.84 -9.84 4.44
CA GLU A 107 13.55 -11.09 4.71
C GLU A 107 15.01 -10.85 5.12
N GLU A 108 15.69 -9.95 4.42
CA GLU A 108 17.07 -9.52 4.67
C GLU A 108 17.20 -8.67 5.94
N THR A 109 16.11 -8.11 6.46
CA THR A 109 16.15 -7.30 7.68
C THR A 109 16.50 -8.17 8.88
N PHE A 110 17.64 -7.89 9.52
CA PHE A 110 18.05 -8.60 10.72
C PHE A 110 17.16 -8.26 11.91
N LEU A 111 16.55 -9.28 12.51
CA LEU A 111 15.68 -9.18 13.68
C LEU A 111 15.91 -10.36 14.62
N PRO A 112 15.83 -10.15 15.95
CA PRO A 112 15.78 -11.25 16.92
C PRO A 112 14.66 -12.25 16.59
N PRO A 113 14.83 -13.56 16.84
CA PRO A 113 13.90 -14.60 16.36
C PRO A 113 12.42 -14.35 16.70
N ARG A 114 12.14 -13.88 17.92
CA ARG A 114 10.77 -13.55 18.35
C ARG A 114 10.16 -12.41 17.52
N ARG A 115 10.91 -11.32 17.31
CA ARG A 115 10.48 -10.16 16.50
C ARG A 115 10.35 -10.53 15.03
N ARG A 116 11.30 -11.30 14.48
CA ARG A 116 11.24 -11.82 13.10
C ARG A 116 9.95 -12.61 12.85
N ARG A 117 9.56 -13.50 13.76
CA ARG A 117 8.31 -14.27 13.64
C ARG A 117 7.08 -13.37 13.62
N GLN A 118 7.00 -12.38 14.51
CA GLN A 118 5.89 -11.43 14.57
C GLN A 118 5.81 -10.57 13.30
N VAL A 119 6.92 -9.99 12.86
CA VAL A 119 7.01 -9.19 11.64
C VAL A 119 6.60 -10.00 10.41
N ARG A 120 7.10 -11.23 10.24
CA ARG A 120 6.72 -12.09 9.12
C ARG A 120 5.22 -12.41 9.10
N ALA A 121 4.62 -12.68 10.27
CA ALA A 121 3.19 -12.96 10.37
C ALA A 121 2.34 -11.75 9.96
N LEU A 122 2.69 -10.56 10.46
CA LEU A 122 2.03 -9.30 10.10
C LEU A 122 2.20 -8.96 8.62
N TRP A 123 3.41 -9.12 8.09
CA TRP A 123 3.73 -8.87 6.69
C TRP A 123 2.98 -9.81 5.73
N ARG A 124 2.88 -11.10 6.07
CA ARG A 124 2.07 -12.07 5.31
C ARG A 124 0.59 -11.69 5.31
N ALA A 125 0.03 -11.35 6.47
CA ALA A 125 -1.38 -10.96 6.57
C ALA A 125 -1.66 -9.70 5.74
N MET A 126 -0.82 -8.67 5.87
CA MET A 126 -0.96 -7.41 5.14
C MET A 126 -0.99 -7.59 3.62
N ARG A 127 -0.07 -8.40 3.06
CA ARG A 127 -0.04 -8.71 1.62
C ARG A 127 -1.34 -9.38 1.15
N GLY A 128 -1.79 -10.39 1.90
CA GLY A 128 -3.04 -11.08 1.58
C GLY A 128 -4.26 -10.17 1.66
N GLU A 129 -4.32 -9.32 2.68
CA GLU A 129 -5.42 -8.36 2.88
C GLU A 129 -5.45 -7.28 1.80
N MET A 130 -4.29 -6.77 1.39
CA MET A 130 -4.17 -5.80 0.30
C MET A 130 -4.74 -6.38 -1.00
N ILE A 131 -4.30 -7.58 -1.39
CA ILE A 131 -4.74 -8.24 -2.63
C ILE A 131 -6.23 -8.59 -2.55
N ALA A 132 -6.69 -9.14 -1.42
CA ALA A 132 -8.11 -9.44 -1.22
C ALA A 132 -8.97 -8.17 -1.29
N GLY A 133 -8.48 -7.06 -0.73
CA GLY A 133 -9.12 -5.75 -0.82
C GLY A 133 -9.24 -5.28 -2.26
N GLN A 134 -8.15 -5.32 -3.05
CA GLN A 134 -8.17 -4.96 -4.47
C GLN A 134 -9.17 -5.81 -5.26
N TYR A 135 -9.20 -7.13 -5.01
CA TYR A 135 -10.15 -8.01 -5.70
C TYR A 135 -11.62 -7.66 -5.38
N LEU A 136 -11.93 -7.36 -4.12
CA LEU A 136 -13.28 -6.95 -3.73
C LEU A 136 -13.70 -5.63 -4.38
N ASP A 137 -12.74 -4.72 -4.57
CA ASP A 137 -12.93 -3.45 -5.26
C ASP A 137 -13.32 -3.65 -6.73
N LEU A 138 -12.53 -4.44 -7.48
CA LEU A 138 -12.83 -4.82 -8.86
C LEU A 138 -14.21 -5.47 -9.01
N ARG A 139 -14.54 -6.40 -8.09
CA ARG A 139 -15.86 -7.04 -8.09
C ARG A 139 -17.00 -6.05 -7.80
N GLY A 140 -16.72 -5.02 -7.01
CA GLY A 140 -17.64 -3.92 -6.71
C GLY A 140 -18.00 -3.13 -7.96
N GLN A 141 -17.05 -2.90 -8.87
CA GLN A 141 -17.25 -2.13 -10.10
C GLN A 141 -18.18 -2.82 -11.12
N ILE A 142 -18.24 -4.16 -11.13
CA ILE A 142 -19.02 -4.95 -12.10
C ILE A 142 -20.44 -5.29 -11.58
N GLY A 143 -20.64 -5.34 -10.26
CA GLY A 143 -21.90 -5.78 -9.65
C GLY A 143 -22.97 -4.68 -9.62
N GLY A 144 -24.09 -4.88 -10.32
CA GLY A 144 -25.22 -3.94 -10.45
C GLY A 144 -26.05 -3.63 -9.20
N GLY A 145 -25.46 -3.62 -8.01
CA GLY A 145 -26.12 -3.18 -6.78
C GLY A 145 -25.12 -2.61 -5.80
N ALA A 146 -25.31 -1.36 -5.38
CA ALA A 146 -24.52 -0.74 -4.33
C ALA A 146 -24.80 -1.45 -2.99
N SER A 147 -23.76 -1.92 -2.31
CA SER A 147 -23.88 -2.51 -0.97
C SER A 147 -22.88 -1.84 -0.05
N ALA A 148 -23.40 -1.08 0.92
CA ALA A 148 -22.58 -0.41 1.94
C ALA A 148 -21.68 -1.42 2.68
N ALA A 149 -22.19 -2.61 2.99
CA ALA A 149 -21.40 -3.66 3.64
C ALA A 149 -20.20 -4.11 2.80
N ARG A 150 -20.36 -4.24 1.47
CA ARG A 150 -19.24 -4.59 0.57
C ARG A 150 -18.23 -3.45 0.47
N ALA A 151 -18.70 -2.21 0.30
CA ALA A 151 -17.82 -1.03 0.25
C ALA A 151 -17.02 -0.87 1.55
N LEU A 152 -17.68 -0.98 2.71
CA LEU A 152 -17.02 -0.95 4.02
C LEU A 152 -16.02 -2.10 4.18
N ARG A 153 -16.29 -3.29 3.65
CA ARG A 153 -15.34 -4.41 3.69
C ARG A 153 -14.11 -4.13 2.82
N THR A 154 -14.28 -3.55 1.64
CA THR A 154 -13.17 -3.12 0.78
C THR A 154 -12.33 -2.04 1.48
N ALA A 155 -12.96 -1.00 2.02
CA ALA A 155 -12.32 0.06 2.80
C ALA A 155 -11.55 -0.49 4.01
N TYR A 156 -12.14 -1.47 4.71
CA TYR A 156 -11.50 -2.14 5.83
C TYR A 156 -10.20 -2.84 5.43
N LEU A 157 -10.20 -3.58 4.31
CA LEU A 157 -9.00 -4.28 3.86
C LEU A 157 -7.96 -3.34 3.25
N LYS A 158 -8.34 -2.52 2.24
CA LYS A 158 -7.39 -1.64 1.50
C LYS A 158 -6.91 -0.46 2.35
N SER A 159 -7.73 0.07 3.25
CA SER A 159 -7.39 1.28 3.98
C SER A 159 -7.09 1.00 5.44
N ALA A 160 -8.06 0.45 6.20
CA ALA A 160 -7.89 0.27 7.63
C ALA A 160 -6.76 -0.70 7.99
N LEU A 161 -6.74 -1.89 7.37
CA LEU A 161 -5.71 -2.88 7.63
C LEU A 161 -4.40 -2.52 6.93
N TYR A 162 -4.41 -2.52 5.59
CA TYR A 162 -3.19 -2.37 4.79
C TYR A 162 -2.48 -1.02 5.02
N SER A 163 -3.24 0.07 5.10
CA SER A 163 -2.64 1.42 5.09
C SER A 163 -2.33 1.95 6.48
N VAL A 164 -2.98 1.43 7.53
CA VAL A 164 -2.85 1.98 8.89
C VAL A 164 -2.52 0.92 9.95
N GLU A 165 -3.40 -0.06 10.18
CA GLU A 165 -3.20 -1.06 11.25
C GLU A 165 -1.88 -1.83 11.09
N ARG A 166 -1.60 -2.34 9.89
CA ARG A 166 -0.44 -3.19 9.65
C ARG A 166 0.88 -2.45 9.82
N PRO A 167 1.08 -1.24 9.26
CA PRO A 167 2.26 -0.42 9.56
C PRO A 167 2.45 -0.16 11.06
N VAL A 168 1.38 0.21 11.78
CA VAL A 168 1.44 0.46 13.24
C VAL A 168 1.81 -0.81 14.00
N ALA A 169 1.21 -1.94 13.67
CA ALA A 169 1.50 -3.23 14.28
C ALA A 169 2.95 -3.67 14.03
N LEU A 170 3.51 -3.40 12.84
CA LEU A 170 4.91 -3.64 12.53
C LEU A 170 5.83 -2.80 13.43
N GLY A 171 5.50 -1.52 13.63
CA GLY A 171 6.23 -0.63 14.55
C GLY A 171 6.21 -1.13 15.99
N ALA A 172 5.04 -1.54 16.49
CA ALA A 172 4.90 -2.12 17.83
C ALA A 172 5.70 -3.43 17.98
N ALA A 173 5.66 -4.31 16.98
CA ALA A 173 6.42 -5.56 16.97
C ALA A 173 7.93 -5.32 16.94
N LEU A 174 8.40 -4.29 16.21
CA LEU A 174 9.81 -3.88 16.21
C LEU A 174 10.27 -3.40 17.58
N ALA A 175 9.45 -2.63 18.28
CA ALA A 175 9.73 -2.17 19.64
C ALA A 175 9.69 -3.32 20.67
N GLY A 176 9.03 -4.44 20.33
CA GLY A 176 8.82 -5.55 21.25
C GLY A 176 7.73 -5.24 22.28
N ALA A 177 6.72 -4.46 21.88
CA ALA A 177 5.56 -4.14 22.71
C ALA A 177 4.86 -5.42 23.20
N ASP A 178 4.26 -5.32 24.39
CA ASP A 178 3.39 -6.37 24.91
C ASP A 178 2.09 -6.50 24.09
N GLU A 179 1.34 -7.57 24.37
CA GLU A 179 0.12 -7.90 23.63
C GLU A 179 -0.99 -6.87 23.82
N TRP A 180 -1.15 -6.35 25.05
CA TRP A 180 -2.17 -5.34 25.35
C TRP A 180 -1.90 -4.04 24.57
N THR A 181 -0.66 -3.55 24.62
CA THR A 181 -0.23 -2.36 23.87
C THR A 181 -0.41 -2.56 22.36
N THR A 182 -0.03 -3.74 21.86
CA THR A 182 -0.18 -4.08 20.44
C THR A 182 -1.65 -4.07 20.02
N ASP A 183 -2.54 -4.68 20.79
CA ASP A 183 -3.96 -4.77 20.46
C ASP A 183 -4.67 -3.41 20.55
N ALA A 184 -4.32 -2.60 21.55
CA ALA A 184 -4.82 -1.23 21.67
C ALA A 184 -4.45 -0.39 20.44
N LEU A 185 -3.17 -0.41 20.04
CA LEU A 185 -2.69 0.29 18.85
C LEU A 185 -3.37 -0.20 17.57
N ARG A 186 -3.53 -1.51 17.42
CA ARG A 186 -4.23 -2.09 16.25
C ARG A 186 -5.67 -1.64 16.19
N SER A 187 -6.39 -1.68 17.30
CA SER A 187 -7.79 -1.25 17.39
C SER A 187 -7.94 0.23 17.01
N ALA A 188 -7.15 1.12 17.61
CA ALA A 188 -7.17 2.55 17.30
C ALA A 188 -6.86 2.81 15.82
N SER A 189 -5.86 2.12 15.29
CA SER A 189 -5.43 2.25 13.89
C SER A 189 -6.49 1.81 12.89
N ARG A 190 -7.27 0.77 13.20
CA ARG A 190 -8.40 0.36 12.35
C ARG A 190 -9.43 1.47 12.22
N TYR A 191 -9.82 2.08 13.33
CA TYR A 191 -10.80 3.17 13.30
C TYR A 191 -10.26 4.38 12.55
N ALA A 192 -9.00 4.74 12.78
CA ALA A 192 -8.35 5.83 12.06
C ALA A 192 -8.30 5.58 10.55
N GLY A 193 -7.96 4.37 10.11
CA GLY A 193 -7.91 4.04 8.69
C GLY A 193 -9.29 3.92 8.03
N MET A 194 -10.31 3.45 8.76
CA MET A 194 -11.70 3.52 8.26
C MET A 194 -12.16 4.98 8.09
N ALA A 195 -11.92 5.82 9.10
CA ALA A 195 -12.27 7.24 9.04
C ALA A 195 -11.53 7.96 7.90
N PHE A 196 -10.25 7.62 7.67
CA PHE A 196 -9.46 8.12 6.57
C PHE A 196 -10.11 7.79 5.22
N GLN A 197 -10.48 6.52 4.98
CA GLN A 197 -11.11 6.13 3.72
C GLN A 197 -12.46 6.81 3.50
N LEU A 198 -13.31 6.85 4.53
CA LEU A 198 -14.63 7.48 4.41
C LEU A 198 -14.50 8.98 4.12
N ARG A 199 -13.49 9.64 4.70
CA ARG A 199 -13.17 11.03 4.37
C ARG A 199 -12.65 11.18 2.95
N ASP A 200 -11.75 10.30 2.49
CA ASP A 200 -11.24 10.32 1.13
C ASP A 200 -12.36 10.09 0.10
N ASP A 201 -13.32 9.20 0.38
CA ASP A 201 -14.49 8.98 -0.47
C ASP A 201 -15.38 10.24 -0.55
N LEU A 202 -15.61 10.92 0.58
CA LEU A 202 -16.35 12.19 0.61
C LEU A 202 -15.63 13.30 -0.16
N LEU A 203 -14.31 13.42 0.00
CA LEU A 203 -13.49 14.38 -0.75
C LEU A 203 -13.43 14.05 -2.24
N GLY A 204 -13.45 12.77 -2.61
CA GLY A 204 -13.48 12.35 -4.00
C GLY A 204 -14.75 12.77 -4.74
N VAL A 205 -15.86 12.97 -4.03
CA VAL A 205 -17.15 13.38 -4.60
C VAL A 205 -17.42 14.89 -4.41
N PHE A 206 -17.08 15.44 -3.25
CA PHE A 206 -17.47 16.80 -2.83
C PHE A 206 -16.28 17.72 -2.54
N GLY A 207 -15.05 17.22 -2.62
CA GLY A 207 -13.83 18.00 -2.34
C GLY A 207 -13.51 18.99 -3.45
N ASP A 208 -12.85 20.09 -3.06
CA ASP A 208 -12.32 21.07 -4.01
C ASP A 208 -11.14 20.46 -4.77
N PRO A 209 -11.16 20.38 -6.11
CA PRO A 209 -10.04 19.87 -6.91
C PRO A 209 -8.72 20.62 -6.70
N ALA A 210 -8.75 21.83 -6.12
CA ALA A 210 -7.58 22.66 -5.85
C ALA A 210 -6.87 22.37 -4.50
N VAL A 211 -7.43 21.52 -3.63
CA VAL A 211 -6.93 21.21 -2.27
C VAL A 211 -6.63 19.72 -2.10
#